data_AF-A0A1C6RWC6-F1
#
_entry.id   AF-A0A1C6RWC6-F1
#
_cell.length_a   1.000
_cell.length_b   1.000
_cell.length_c   1.000
_cell.angle_alpha   90.00
_cell.angle_beta   90.00
_cell.angle_gamma   90.00
#
_symmetry.space_group_name_H-M   'P 1'
#
loop_
_entity.id
_entity.type
_entity.pdbx_description
1 polymer ?
#
loop_
_entity_poly.entity_id
_entity_poly.type
_entity_poly.pdbx_seq_one_letter_code
_entity_poly.pdbx_strand_id
1 'polypeptide(L)'
;MSPRTPSGLFPASGPPRPTWREPHQVTGAGVAAGAAGAAGWLILFGLLGRSVPGYAWWTVVAGGLAWLVALLLVRSGDRGVATGIAIVTAGGWSVAAAAVAVRWATSGDWPMW
;
A
#
# COMPACT_ATOMS: atom_id res chain seq x y z
N MET A 1 -26.18 7.92 7.31
CA MET A 1 -27.58 7.72 6.86
C MET A 1 -28.18 6.61 7.71
N SER A 2 -29.10 6.94 8.61
CA SER A 2 -29.74 5.91 9.47
C SER A 2 -30.63 4.98 8.63
N PRO A 3 -30.66 3.66 8.92
CA PRO A 3 -31.61 2.75 8.29
C PRO A 3 -33.05 3.22 8.56
N ARG A 4 -33.88 3.35 7.53
CA ARG A 4 -35.29 3.69 7.71
C ARG A 4 -36.06 2.47 8.20
N THR A 5 -36.80 2.63 9.29
CA THR A 5 -37.75 1.62 9.78
C THR A 5 -38.80 1.33 8.70
N PRO A 6 -38.97 0.08 8.25
CA PRO A 6 -39.95 -0.26 7.23
C PRO A 6 -41.36 -0.01 7.76
N SER A 7 -42.23 0.54 6.91
CA SER A 7 -43.55 1.10 7.27
C SER A 7 -44.63 0.06 7.65
N GLY A 8 -44.29 -1.22 7.87
CA GLY A 8 -45.25 -2.28 8.23
C GLY A 8 -46.33 -2.61 7.18
N LEU A 9 -46.52 -1.74 6.18
CA LEU A 9 -47.48 -1.84 5.08
C LEU A 9 -47.17 -2.95 4.07
N PHE A 10 -45.91 -3.40 4.04
CA PHE A 10 -45.47 -4.58 3.30
C PHE A 10 -44.84 -5.53 4.30
N PRO A 11 -45.12 -6.85 4.24
CA PRO A 11 -44.47 -7.82 5.12
C PRO A 11 -42.97 -7.57 5.09
N ALA A 12 -42.41 -7.23 6.26
CA ALA A 12 -41.03 -6.83 6.38
C ALA A 12 -40.15 -7.96 5.86
N SER A 13 -39.49 -7.68 4.73
CA SER A 13 -38.33 -8.37 4.16
C SER A 13 -38.35 -9.90 4.25
N GLY A 14 -38.57 -10.56 3.12
CA GLY A 14 -38.14 -11.96 2.94
C GLY A 14 -36.66 -12.14 3.31
N PRO A 15 -36.19 -13.39 3.42
CA PRO A 15 -34.82 -13.70 3.86
C PRO A 15 -33.81 -12.76 3.20
N PRO A 16 -32.83 -12.22 3.95
CA PRO A 16 -31.80 -11.36 3.38
C PRO A 16 -31.28 -11.98 2.10
N ARG A 17 -31.36 -11.25 0.98
CA ARG A 17 -30.88 -11.77 -0.30
C ARG A 17 -29.46 -12.27 -0.09
N PRO A 18 -29.12 -13.48 -0.55
CA PRO A 18 -27.74 -13.96 -0.50
C PRO A 18 -26.84 -12.89 -1.11
N THR A 19 -26.02 -12.28 -0.27
CA THR A 19 -25.00 -11.34 -0.74
C THR A 19 -23.78 -12.18 -1.05
N TRP A 20 -23.39 -12.21 -2.33
CA TRP A 20 -22.14 -12.83 -2.73
C TRP A 20 -21.00 -12.11 -1.99
N ARG A 21 -20.29 -12.82 -1.13
CA ARG A 21 -19.03 -12.35 -0.58
C ARG A 21 -17.92 -12.92 -1.44
N GLU A 22 -17.19 -12.04 -2.13
CA GLU A 22 -15.95 -12.43 -2.79
C GLU A 22 -15.07 -13.19 -1.78
N PRO A 23 -14.57 -14.39 -2.11
CA PRO A 23 -13.67 -15.14 -1.22
C PRO A 23 -12.39 -14.36 -0.84
N HIS A 24 -12.00 -13.38 -1.67
CA HIS A 24 -10.78 -12.58 -1.51
C HIS A 24 -11.10 -11.08 -1.34
N GLN A 25 -11.96 -10.77 -0.37
CA GLN A 25 -12.31 -9.38 -0.05
C GLN A 25 -11.09 -8.57 0.41
N VAL A 26 -10.95 -7.36 -0.14
CA VAL A 26 -10.00 -6.36 0.34
C VAL A 26 -10.58 -5.75 1.62
N THR A 27 -10.09 -6.19 2.79
CA THR A 27 -10.52 -5.66 4.08
C THR A 27 -9.64 -4.51 4.52
N GLY A 28 -10.21 -3.51 5.21
CA GLY A 28 -9.44 -2.38 5.75
C GLY A 28 -8.34 -2.82 6.71
N ALA A 29 -8.58 -3.87 7.51
CA ALA A 29 -7.59 -4.46 8.40
C ALA A 29 -6.41 -5.10 7.64
N GLY A 30 -6.70 -5.83 6.56
CA GLY A 30 -5.66 -6.39 5.68
C GLY A 30 -4.81 -5.30 5.06
N VAL A 31 -5.44 -4.25 4.53
CA VAL A 31 -4.74 -3.07 3.97
C VAL A 31 -3.85 -2.42 5.03
N ALA A 32 -4.36 -2.20 6.25
CA ALA A 32 -3.59 -1.59 7.33
C ALA A 32 -2.39 -2.45 7.74
N ALA A 33 -2.55 -3.78 7.84
CA ALA A 33 -1.47 -4.69 8.18
C ALA A 33 -0.36 -4.68 7.10
N GLY A 34 -0.74 -4.76 5.82
CA GLY A 34 0.21 -4.67 4.71
C GLY A 34 0.93 -3.33 4.65
N ALA A 35 0.20 -2.23 4.89
CA ALA A 35 0.78 -0.90 4.92
C ALA A 35 1.80 -0.75 6.07
N ALA A 36 1.46 -1.20 7.28
CA ALA A 36 2.35 -1.13 8.43
C ALA A 36 3.63 -1.96 8.21
N GLY A 37 3.51 -3.18 7.69
CA GLY A 37 4.64 -4.04 7.37
C GLY A 37 5.57 -3.43 6.31
N ALA A 38 4.99 -2.95 5.20
CA ALA A 38 5.75 -2.29 4.14
C ALA A 38 6.41 -0.99 4.62
N ALA A 39 5.73 -0.20 5.46
CA ALA A 39 6.28 1.03 6.01
C ALA A 39 7.49 0.75 6.89
N GLY A 40 7.37 -0.21 7.81
CA GLY A 40 8.49 -0.65 8.66
C GLY A 40 9.68 -1.13 7.81
N TRP A 41 9.42 -1.94 6.80
CA TRP A 41 10.45 -2.43 5.87
C TRP A 41 11.18 -1.30 5.13
N LEU A 42 10.44 -0.38 4.52
CA LEU A 42 11.02 0.75 3.77
C LEU A 42 11.78 1.71 4.69
N ILE A 43 11.29 1.96 5.91
CA ILE A 43 12.01 2.79 6.88
C ILE A 43 13.34 2.14 7.25
N LEU A 44 13.34 0.85 7.59
CA LEU A 44 14.57 0.13 7.94
C LEU A 44 15.61 0.19 6.82
N PHE A 45 15.18 -0.06 5.58
CA PHE A 45 16.10 0.00 4.43
C PHE A 45 16.50 1.41 4.03
N GLY A 46 15.59 2.38 4.15
CA GLY A 46 15.88 3.79 3.91
C GLY A 46 16.94 4.34 4.87
N LEU A 47 16.94 3.89 6.13
CA LEU A 47 17.94 4.29 7.13
C LEU A 47 19.35 3.77 6.84
N LEU A 48 19.53 2.76 5.97
CA LEU A 48 20.86 2.29 5.54
C LEU A 48 21.55 3.28 4.59
N GLY A 49 20.78 4.16 3.93
CA GLY A 49 21.30 5.16 3.01
C GLY A 49 21.91 6.36 3.73
N ARG A 50 23.23 6.37 3.91
CA ARG A 50 23.96 7.53 4.46
C ARG A 50 24.25 8.64 3.44
N SER A 51 23.86 8.44 2.18
CA SER A 51 24.03 9.38 1.08
C SER A 51 22.79 9.33 0.17
N VAL A 52 22.55 10.38 -0.63
CA VAL A 52 21.40 10.44 -1.54
C VAL A 52 21.38 9.27 -2.55
N PRO A 53 22.50 8.91 -3.22
CA PRO A 53 22.51 7.73 -4.10
C PRO A 53 22.23 6.43 -3.33
N GLY A 54 22.82 6.28 -2.13
CA GLY A 54 22.63 5.10 -1.31
C GLY A 54 21.18 4.93 -0.85
N TYR A 55 20.56 6.02 -0.40
CA TYR A 55 19.14 6.06 -0.02
C TYR A 55 18.23 5.72 -1.21
N ALA A 56 18.49 6.31 -2.38
CA ALA A 56 17.70 6.06 -3.59
C ALA A 56 17.78 4.59 -4.01
N TRP A 57 18.99 4.02 -4.10
CA TRP A 57 19.18 2.63 -4.49
C TRP A 57 18.58 1.64 -3.48
N TRP A 58 18.77 1.86 -2.18
CA TRP A 58 18.15 1.02 -1.16
C TRP A 58 16.62 1.07 -1.20
N THR A 59 16.04 2.25 -1.45
CA THR A 59 14.59 2.40 -1.54
C THR A 59 14.02 1.73 -2.80
N VAL A 60 14.73 1.77 -3.92
CA VAL A 60 14.33 1.06 -5.15
C VAL A 60 14.37 -0.46 -4.93
N VAL A 61 15.46 -1.00 -4.40
CA VAL A 61 15.61 -2.43 -4.13
C VAL A 61 14.58 -2.92 -3.11
N ALA A 62 14.43 -2.20 -1.99
CA ALA A 62 13.49 -2.57 -0.93
C ALA A 62 12.03 -2.49 -1.43
N GLY A 63 11.69 -1.45 -2.19
CA GLY A 63 10.36 -1.31 -2.80
C GLY A 63 10.10 -2.38 -3.87
N GLY A 64 11.10 -2.74 -4.67
CA GLY A 64 11.00 -3.84 -5.64
C GLY A 64 10.69 -5.17 -4.96
N LEU A 65 11.36 -5.49 -3.86
CA LEU A 65 11.09 -6.68 -3.06
C LEU A 65 9.68 -6.65 -2.45
N ALA A 66 9.27 -5.51 -1.88
CA ALA A 66 7.92 -5.34 -1.33
C ALA A 66 6.85 -5.52 -2.41
N TRP A 67 7.08 -5.01 -3.61
CA TRP A 67 6.19 -5.18 -4.75
C TRP A 67 6.09 -6.65 -5.20
N LEU A 68 7.20 -7.39 -5.22
CA LEU A 68 7.18 -8.84 -5.50
C LEU A 68 6.37 -9.61 -4.46
N VAL A 69 6.50 -9.26 -3.17
CA VAL A 69 5.69 -9.84 -2.09
C VAL A 69 4.21 -9.54 -2.30
N ALA A 70 3.85 -8.32 -2.71
CA ALA A 70 2.48 -7.97 -3.03
C ALA A 70 1.91 -8.85 -4.16
N LEU A 71 2.68 -9.14 -5.22
CA LEU A 71 2.25 -10.05 -6.29
C LEU A 71 2.00 -11.47 -5.78
N LEU A 72 2.86 -11.97 -4.89
CA LEU A 72 2.69 -13.30 -4.28
C LEU A 72 1.41 -13.34 -3.43
N LEU A 73 1.14 -12.30 -2.65
CA LEU A 73 -0.06 -12.21 -1.82
C LEU A 73 -1.36 -12.15 -2.65
N VAL A 74 -1.34 -11.43 -3.79
CA VAL A 74 -2.47 -11.44 -4.74
C VAL A 74 -2.76 -12.84 -5.25
N ARG A 75 -1.72 -13.62 -5.57
CA ARG A 75 -1.85 -15.02 -6.02
C ARG A 75 -2.37 -15.94 -4.91
N SER A 76 -1.96 -15.71 -3.67
CA SER A 76 -2.39 -16.48 -2.49
C SER A 76 -3.79 -16.09 -1.99
N GLY A 77 -4.40 -15.03 -2.54
CA GLY A 77 -5.75 -14.59 -2.18
C GLY A 77 -5.84 -13.53 -1.09
N ASP A 78 -4.70 -13.08 -0.54
CA ASP A 78 -4.64 -12.01 0.47
C ASP A 78 -4.49 -10.62 -0.19
N ARG A 79 -5.54 -10.23 -0.92
CA ARG A 79 -5.55 -9.01 -1.73
C ARG A 79 -5.51 -7.74 -0.87
N GLY A 80 -6.06 -7.79 0.35
CA GLY A 80 -6.04 -6.66 1.28
C GLY A 80 -4.63 -6.24 1.66
N VAL A 81 -3.82 -7.20 2.14
CA VAL A 81 -2.43 -6.95 2.51
C VAL A 81 -1.61 -6.50 1.29
N ALA A 82 -1.81 -7.15 0.14
CA ALA A 82 -1.13 -6.76 -1.10
C ALA A 82 -1.39 -5.30 -1.49
N THR A 83 -2.64 -4.83 -1.38
CA THR A 83 -3.01 -3.43 -1.65
C THR A 83 -2.30 -2.48 -0.69
N GLY A 84 -2.26 -2.79 0.61
CA GLY A 84 -1.54 -1.99 1.59
C GLY A 84 -0.06 -1.84 1.27
N ILE A 85 0.60 -2.94 0.92
CA ILE A 85 2.01 -2.95 0.51
C ILE A 85 2.23 -2.10 -0.75
N ALA A 86 1.35 -2.24 -1.76
CA ALA A 86 1.46 -1.50 -3.01
C ALA A 86 1.34 0.02 -2.81
N ILE A 87 0.36 0.48 -2.02
CA ILE A 87 0.16 1.91 -1.70
C ILE A 87 1.41 2.48 -1.03
N VAL A 88 1.92 1.80 0.00
CA VAL A 88 3.08 2.28 0.74
C VAL A 88 4.36 2.24 -0.10
N THR A 89 4.52 1.24 -0.96
CA THR A 89 5.66 1.16 -1.88
C THR A 89 5.65 2.33 -2.87
N ALA A 90 4.49 2.66 -3.45
CA ALA A 90 4.35 3.83 -4.32
C ALA A 90 4.67 5.14 -3.58
N GLY A 91 4.23 5.26 -2.32
CA GLY A 91 4.59 6.38 -1.45
C GLY A 91 6.11 6.46 -1.22
N GLY A 92 6.76 5.35 -0.88
CA GLY A 92 8.21 5.30 -0.66
C GLY A 92 9.02 5.69 -1.90
N TRP A 93 8.66 5.18 -3.08
CA TRP A 93 9.29 5.58 -4.34
C TRP A 93 9.05 7.06 -4.68
N SER A 94 7.89 7.61 -4.33
CA SER A 94 7.61 9.03 -4.52
C SER A 94 8.53 9.91 -3.66
N VAL A 95 8.78 9.50 -2.40
CA VAL A 95 9.72 10.21 -1.51
C VAL A 95 11.16 10.11 -2.04
N ALA A 96 11.59 8.94 -2.51
CA ALA A 96 12.91 8.78 -3.12
C ALA A 96 13.08 9.66 -4.37
N ALA A 97 12.08 9.70 -5.25
CA ALA A 97 12.08 10.56 -6.42
C ALA A 97 12.14 12.05 -6.03
N ALA A 98 11.39 12.48 -5.01
CA ALA A 98 11.43 13.84 -4.49
C ALA A 98 12.81 14.19 -3.91
N ALA A 99 13.43 13.30 -3.15
CA ALA A 99 14.78 13.51 -2.60
C ALA A 99 15.82 13.70 -3.70
N VAL A 100 15.77 12.87 -4.76
CA VAL A 100 16.62 13.00 -5.94
C VAL A 100 16.37 14.34 -6.65
N ALA A 101 15.10 14.70 -6.87
CA ALA A 101 14.74 15.96 -7.54
C ALA A 101 15.21 17.19 -6.76
N VAL A 102 15.04 17.22 -5.43
CA VAL A 102 15.51 18.31 -4.56
C VAL A 102 17.04 18.41 -4.59
N ARG A 103 17.74 17.27 -4.51
CA ARG A 103 19.21 17.26 -4.57
C ARG A 103 19.68 17.79 -5.93
N TRP A 104 19.09 17.34 -7.02
CA TRP A 104 19.42 17.84 -8.36
C TRP A 104 19.18 19.34 -8.49
N ALA A 105 18.03 19.85 -8.03
CA ALA A 105 17.70 21.27 -8.07
C ALA A 105 18.64 22.16 -7.24
N THR A 106 19.18 21.64 -6.13
CA THR A 106 20.06 22.40 -5.22
C THR A 106 21.52 22.34 -5.60
N SER A 107 21.99 21.22 -6.15
CA SER A 107 23.40 21.04 -6.53
C SER A 107 23.70 21.35 -7.98
N GLY A 108 22.70 21.43 -8.87
CA GLY A 108 22.89 21.67 -10.31
C GLY A 108 23.47 20.47 -11.07
N ASP A 109 24.16 19.58 -10.36
CA ASP A 109 24.68 18.31 -10.84
C ASP A 109 23.71 17.17 -10.53
N TRP A 110 23.70 16.17 -11.39
CA TRP A 110 22.85 15.00 -11.15
C TRP A 110 23.34 14.21 -9.93
N PRO A 111 22.44 13.84 -9.02
CA PRO A 111 22.83 13.39 -7.70
C PRO A 111 23.12 11.89 -7.58
N MET A 112 23.05 11.13 -8.67
CA MET A 112 23.27 9.67 -8.64
C MET A 112 24.68 9.26 -9.11
N TRP A 113 25.56 10.21 -9.46
CA TRP A 113 26.96 9.95 -9.82
C TRP A 113 27.94 10.83 -9.03
#